data_AF-A0A419R4A1-F1
#
_entry.id   AF-A0A419R4A1-F1
#
_cell.length_a   1.000
_cell.length_b   1.000
_cell.length_c   1.000
_cell.angle_alpha   90.00
_cell.angle_beta   90.00
_cell.angle_gamma   90.00
#
_symmetry.space_group_name_H-M   'P 1'
#
loop_
_entity.id
_entity.type
_entity.pdbx_description
1 polymer ?
#
loop_
_entity_poly.entity_id
_entity_poly.type
_entity_poly.pdbx_seq_one_letter_code
_entity_poly.pdbx_strand_id
1 'polypeptide(L)'
;MAMLAPVAPARAAPEQLTTAQAIKRLDACLTSGAPAAPRSSLQAAVIALRTLCRSQIDRVLDHRYAEIDAAYGLPGAKLTQSQQADRTERRDAARKLLDREIAVAVSRYTQLLPN
;
A
#
# COMPACT_ATOMS: atom_id res chain seq x y z
N MET A 1 27.73 33.18 25.61
CA MET A 1 27.49 32.66 24.25
C MET A 1 27.24 31.17 24.37
N ALA A 2 25.99 30.72 24.21
CA ALA A 2 25.64 29.30 24.23
C ALA A 2 25.36 28.87 22.79
N MET A 3 26.16 27.94 22.27
CA MET A 3 26.00 27.36 20.95
C MET A 3 24.83 26.37 20.98
N LEU A 4 23.74 26.70 20.28
CA LEU A 4 22.65 25.76 19.99
C LEU A 4 23.13 24.83 18.87
N ALA A 5 23.47 23.59 19.23
CA ALA A 5 23.73 22.54 18.25
C ALA A 5 22.40 22.12 17.58
N PRO A 6 22.35 21.98 16.25
CA PRO A 6 21.17 21.45 15.57
C PRO A 6 21.01 19.97 15.94
N VAL A 7 19.94 19.65 16.67
CA VAL A 7 19.44 18.28 16.80
C VAL A 7 18.97 17.84 15.42
N ALA A 8 19.81 17.08 14.73
CA ALA A 8 19.39 16.37 13.52
C ALA A 8 18.24 15.43 13.89
N PRO A 9 17.13 15.41 13.14
CA PRO A 9 16.04 14.49 13.43
C PRO A 9 16.58 13.09 13.25
N ALA A 10 16.64 12.32 14.34
CA ALA A 10 16.89 10.91 14.28
C ALA A 10 15.87 10.31 13.32
N ARG A 11 16.33 9.79 12.17
CA ARG A 11 15.51 8.99 11.27
C ARG A 11 14.98 7.84 12.13
N ALA A 12 13.71 7.93 12.52
CA ALA A 12 13.04 6.88 13.27
C ALA A 12 13.27 5.56 12.52
N ALA A 13 13.67 4.52 13.26
CA ALA A 13 13.75 3.18 12.71
C ALA A 13 12.43 2.85 12.00
N PRO A 14 12.45 2.16 10.85
CA PRO A 14 11.23 1.82 10.14
C PRO A 14 10.29 1.10 11.10
N GLU A 15 9.15 1.75 11.38
CA GLU A 15 8.11 1.20 12.24
C GLU A 15 7.72 -0.17 11.68
N GLN A 16 8.05 -1.25 12.40
CA GLN A 16 7.72 -2.61 12.00
C GLN A 16 6.22 -2.81 12.17
N LEU A 17 5.46 -2.39 11.16
CA LEU A 17 4.04 -2.62 11.08
C LEU A 17 3.78 -4.08 10.74
N THR A 18 2.73 -4.65 11.34
CA THR A 18 2.11 -5.88 10.85
C THR A 18 1.28 -5.59 9.60
N THR A 19 1.00 -6.60 8.78
CA THR A 19 0.12 -6.49 7.60
C THR A 19 -1.24 -5.86 7.97
N ALA A 20 -1.82 -6.27 9.12
CA ALA A 20 -3.08 -5.73 9.61
C ALA A 20 -2.99 -4.24 9.97
N GLN A 21 -1.88 -3.78 10.57
CA GLN A 21 -1.69 -2.36 10.87
C GLN A 21 -1.45 -1.54 9.61
N ALA A 22 -0.70 -2.07 8.63
CA ALA A 22 -0.52 -1.41 7.33
C ALA A 22 -1.87 -1.21 6.61
N ILE A 23 -2.73 -2.24 6.61
CA ILE A 23 -4.09 -2.17 6.06
C ILE A 23 -4.91 -1.10 6.80
N LYS A 24 -4.89 -1.07 8.13
CA LYS A 24 -5.60 -0.03 8.91
C LYS A 24 -5.12 1.38 8.57
N ARG A 25 -3.82 1.59 8.35
CA ARG A 25 -3.28 2.90 7.96
C ARG A 25 -3.69 3.29 6.55
N LEU A 26 -3.73 2.35 5.61
CA LEU A 26 -4.27 2.59 4.27
C LEU A 26 -5.75 2.98 4.35
N ASP A 27 -6.55 2.24 5.11
CA ASP A 27 -7.98 2.51 5.28
C ASP A 27 -8.25 3.90 5.88
N ALA A 28 -7.48 4.29 6.90
CA ALA A 28 -7.55 5.62 7.49
C ALA A 28 -7.17 6.73 6.47
N CYS A 29 -6.16 6.49 5.62
CA CYS A 29 -5.80 7.42 4.56
C CYS A 29 -6.93 7.57 3.53
N LEU A 30 -7.51 6.46 3.07
CA LEU A 30 -8.61 6.47 2.11
C LEU A 30 -9.84 7.19 2.67
N THR A 31 -10.19 6.91 3.93
CA THR A 31 -11.34 7.52 4.62
C THR A 31 -11.13 9.03 4.80
N SER A 32 -9.96 9.44 5.28
CA SER A 32 -9.65 10.87 5.51
C SER A 32 -9.49 11.66 4.20
N GLY A 33 -9.05 11.02 3.12
CA GLY A 33 -8.95 11.63 1.80
C GLY A 33 -10.29 11.73 1.06
N ALA A 34 -11.27 10.88 1.39
CA ALA A 34 -12.55 10.78 0.66
C ALA A 34 -13.32 12.11 0.52
N PRO A 35 -13.34 13.03 1.50
CA PRO A 35 -13.99 14.33 1.34
C PRO A 35 -13.37 15.20 0.23
N ALA A 36 -12.07 15.06 -0.01
CA ALA A 36 -11.33 15.81 -1.04
C ALA A 36 -11.29 15.10 -2.41
N ALA A 37 -11.85 13.89 -2.51
CA ALA A 37 -11.84 13.12 -3.75
C ALA A 37 -12.78 13.73 -4.80
N PRO A 38 -12.39 13.76 -6.09
CA PRO A 38 -13.26 14.17 -7.18
C PRO A 38 -14.58 13.39 -7.19
N ARG A 39 -15.71 14.10 -7.32
CA ARG A 39 -17.06 13.49 -7.36
C ARG A 39 -17.59 13.25 -8.78
N SER A 40 -16.80 13.55 -9.80
CA SER A 40 -17.19 13.41 -11.21
C SER A 40 -17.35 11.95 -11.66
N SER A 41 -16.56 11.02 -11.11
CA SER A 41 -16.69 9.58 -11.35
C SER A 41 -15.93 8.77 -10.29
N LEU A 42 -16.32 7.50 -10.11
CA LEU A 42 -15.58 6.58 -9.23
C LEU A 42 -14.11 6.42 -9.68
N GLN A 43 -13.86 6.37 -10.98
CA GLN A 43 -12.51 6.25 -11.53
C GLN A 43 -11.63 7.44 -11.13
N ALA A 44 -12.15 8.66 -11.24
CA ALA A 44 -11.42 9.87 -10.85
C ALA A 44 -11.12 9.89 -9.35
N ALA A 45 -12.10 9.51 -8.51
CA ALA A 45 -11.90 9.37 -7.07
C ALA A 45 -10.82 8.33 -6.72
N VAL A 46 -10.83 7.16 -7.37
CA VAL A 46 -9.84 6.10 -7.14
C VAL A 46 -8.44 6.58 -7.53
N ILE A 47 -8.27 7.22 -8.68
CA ILE A 47 -6.96 7.73 -9.11
C ILE A 47 -6.42 8.78 -8.13
N ALA A 48 -7.28 9.73 -7.71
CA ALA A 48 -6.88 10.77 -6.76
C ALA A 48 -6.46 10.18 -5.41
N LEU A 49 -7.26 9.28 -4.85
CA LEU A 49 -6.98 8.67 -3.54
C LEU A 49 -5.81 7.70 -3.60
N ARG A 50 -5.59 6.97 -4.70
CA ARG A 50 -4.38 6.15 -4.88
C ARG A 50 -3.13 7.00 -4.94
N THR A 51 -3.21 8.18 -5.55
CA THR A 51 -2.08 9.12 -5.60
C THR A 51 -1.80 9.68 -4.22
N LEU A 52 -2.84 10.10 -3.49
CA LEU A 52 -2.72 10.63 -2.12
C LEU A 52 -2.16 9.58 -1.15
N CYS A 53 -2.67 8.35 -1.20
CA CYS A 53 -2.34 7.26 -0.27
C CYS A 53 -1.24 6.33 -0.76
N ARG A 54 -0.48 6.73 -1.80
CA ARG A 54 0.57 5.92 -2.46
C ARG A 54 1.51 5.24 -1.46
N SER A 55 2.01 5.99 -0.48
CA SER A 55 2.93 5.47 0.54
C SER A 55 2.34 4.35 1.41
N GLN A 56 1.03 4.39 1.69
CA GLN A 56 0.37 3.33 2.46
C GLN A 56 0.05 2.12 1.58
N ILE A 57 -0.29 2.35 0.31
CA ILE A 57 -0.49 1.28 -0.68
C ILE A 57 0.80 0.48 -0.86
N ASP A 58 1.93 1.18 -1.06
CA ASP A 58 3.23 0.55 -1.26
C ASP A 58 3.63 -0.28 -0.03
N ARG A 59 3.38 0.21 1.20
CA ARG A 59 3.60 -0.57 2.44
C ARG A 59 2.78 -1.86 2.49
N VAL A 60 1.51 -1.82 2.11
CA VAL A 60 0.66 -3.03 2.09
C VAL A 60 1.18 -4.03 1.05
N LEU A 61 1.61 -3.53 -0.12
CA LEU A 61 2.22 -4.39 -1.14
C LEU A 61 3.53 -5.00 -0.65
N ASP A 62 4.38 -4.24 0.03
CA ASP A 62 5.64 -4.76 0.59
C ASP A 62 5.39 -5.90 1.57
N HIS A 63 4.37 -5.79 2.44
CA HIS A 63 3.98 -6.88 3.35
C HIS A 63 3.48 -8.11 2.59
N ARG A 64 2.56 -7.94 1.63
CA ARG A 64 2.06 -9.05 0.81
C ARG A 64 3.18 -9.72 0.02
N TYR A 65 4.12 -8.92 -0.47
CA TYR A 65 5.27 -9.42 -1.22
C TYR A 65 6.26 -10.14 -0.32
N ALA A 66 6.50 -9.67 0.90
CA ALA A 66 7.31 -10.39 1.87
C ALA A 66 6.71 -11.74 2.24
N GLU A 67 5.38 -11.82 2.42
CA GLU A 67 4.66 -13.08 2.65
C GLU A 67 4.78 -14.05 1.46
N ILE A 68 4.64 -13.54 0.24
CA ILE A 68 4.86 -14.34 -0.99
C ILE A 68 6.31 -14.80 -1.05
N ASP A 69 7.27 -13.90 -0.86
CA ASP A 69 8.70 -14.18 -0.96
C ASP A 69 9.13 -15.25 0.07
N ALA A 70 8.57 -15.19 1.29
CA ALA A 70 8.76 -16.21 2.33
C ALA A 70 8.25 -17.60 1.91
N ALA A 71 7.14 -17.68 1.16
CA ALA A 71 6.62 -18.96 0.65
C ALA A 71 7.56 -19.64 -0.37
N TYR A 72 8.46 -18.87 -1.00
CA TYR A 72 9.52 -19.40 -1.85
C TYR A 72 10.86 -19.56 -1.13
N GLY A 73 10.93 -19.32 0.18
CA GLY A 73 12.16 -19.41 0.96
C GLY A 73 13.16 -18.28 0.71
N LEU A 74 12.72 -17.14 0.16
CA LEU A 74 13.58 -15.97 -0.03
C LEU A 74 13.84 -15.25 1.32
N PRO A 75 15.00 -14.59 1.47
CA PRO A 75 16.06 -14.40 0.46
C PRO A 75 17.03 -15.58 0.30
N GLY A 76 16.89 -16.68 1.06
CA GLY A 76 17.85 -17.78 1.09
C GLY A 76 17.75 -18.79 -0.05
N ALA A 77 16.60 -18.87 -0.73
CA ALA A 77 16.37 -19.82 -1.81
C ALA A 77 16.91 -19.31 -3.17
N LYS A 78 17.41 -20.24 -4.00
CA LYS A 78 17.63 -20.01 -5.43
C LYS A 78 16.42 -20.51 -6.20
N LEU A 79 15.71 -19.59 -6.84
CA LEU A 79 14.51 -19.92 -7.60
C LEU A 79 14.87 -20.42 -9.01
N THR A 80 14.17 -21.47 -9.46
CA THR A 80 14.18 -21.85 -10.88
C THR A 80 13.42 -20.82 -11.70
N GLN A 81 13.58 -20.84 -13.03
CA GLN A 81 12.83 -19.96 -13.93
C GLN A 81 11.31 -20.10 -13.75
N SER A 82 10.81 -21.32 -13.56
CA SER A 82 9.40 -21.59 -13.31
C SER A 82 8.92 -21.01 -11.98
N GLN A 83 9.72 -21.14 -10.91
CA GLN A 83 9.40 -20.53 -9.60
C GLN A 83 9.41 -19.00 -9.66
N GLN A 84 10.33 -18.41 -10.44
CA GLN A 84 10.38 -16.96 -10.64
C GLN A 84 9.13 -16.45 -11.37
N ALA A 85 8.65 -17.20 -12.37
CA ALA A 85 7.42 -16.86 -13.10
C ALA A 85 6.18 -16.94 -12.19
N ASP A 86 5.98 -18.05 -11.47
CA ASP A 86 4.88 -18.22 -10.52
C ASP A 86 4.90 -17.14 -9.42
N ARG A 87 6.07 -16.83 -8.86
CA ARG A 87 6.23 -15.75 -7.89
C ARG A 87 5.78 -14.40 -8.45
N THR A 88 6.16 -14.09 -9.70
CA THR A 88 5.79 -12.83 -10.36
C THR A 88 4.28 -12.77 -10.57
N GLU A 89 3.67 -13.86 -11.03
CA GLU A 89 2.21 -13.97 -11.18
C GLU A 89 1.48 -13.74 -9.86
N ARG A 90 1.95 -14.34 -8.76
CA ARG A 90 1.36 -14.13 -7.42
C ARG A 90 1.47 -12.69 -6.95
N ARG A 91 2.60 -12.02 -7.20
CA ARG A 91 2.78 -10.60 -6.88
C ARG A 91 1.85 -9.71 -7.70
N ASP A 92 1.65 -10.01 -8.98
CA ASP A 92 0.70 -9.31 -9.84
C ASP A 92 -0.75 -9.52 -9.39
N ALA A 93 -1.10 -10.75 -9.00
CA ALA A 93 -2.41 -11.08 -8.43
C ALA A 93 -2.66 -10.32 -7.13
N ALA A 94 -1.68 -10.27 -6.22
CA ALA A 94 -1.77 -9.52 -4.96
C ALA A 94 -1.97 -8.01 -5.19
N ARG A 95 -1.33 -7.45 -6.22
CA ARG A 95 -1.51 -6.05 -6.62
C ARG A 95 -2.90 -5.80 -7.19
N LYS A 96 -3.37 -6.63 -8.12
CA LYS A 96 -4.73 -6.54 -8.68
C LYS A 96 -5.81 -6.66 -7.61
N LEU A 97 -5.60 -7.54 -6.63
CA LEU A 97 -6.49 -7.69 -5.49
C LEU A 97 -6.55 -6.41 -4.65
N LEU A 98 -5.38 -5.84 -4.30
CA LEU A 98 -5.34 -4.58 -3.55
C LEU A 98 -6.01 -3.43 -4.31
N ASP A 99 -5.79 -3.36 -5.62
CA ASP A 99 -6.43 -2.35 -6.48
C ASP A 99 -7.95 -2.45 -6.44
N ARG A 100 -8.49 -3.67 -6.44
CA ARG A 100 -9.93 -3.92 -6.29
C ARG A 100 -10.44 -3.53 -4.90
N GLU A 101 -9.72 -3.90 -3.84
CA GLU A 101 -10.06 -3.54 -2.46
C GLU A 101 -10.11 -2.02 -2.28
N ILE A 102 -9.14 -1.30 -2.84
CA ILE A 102 -9.11 0.16 -2.83
C ILE A 102 -10.32 0.71 -3.58
N ALA A 103 -10.65 0.19 -4.78
CA ALA A 103 -11.81 0.67 -5.54
C ALA A 103 -13.13 0.49 -4.76
N VAL A 104 -13.30 -0.66 -4.09
CA VAL A 104 -14.45 -0.93 -3.22
C VAL A 104 -14.50 0.03 -2.03
N ALA A 105 -13.36 0.23 -1.35
CA ALA A 105 -13.28 1.15 -0.21
C ALA A 105 -13.58 2.60 -0.62
N VAL A 106 -13.01 3.05 -1.74
CA VAL A 106 -13.28 4.39 -2.29
C VAL A 106 -14.75 4.55 -2.63
N SER A 107 -15.36 3.59 -3.33
CA SER A 107 -16.80 3.61 -3.64
C SER A 107 -17.64 3.76 -2.37
N ARG A 108 -17.31 3.02 -1.32
CA ARG A 108 -17.98 3.11 -0.01
C ARG A 108 -17.81 4.50 0.63
N TYR A 109 -16.60 5.05 0.64
CA TYR A 109 -16.33 6.33 1.32
C TYR A 109 -16.82 7.55 0.55
N THR A 110 -16.84 7.49 -0.79
CA THR A 110 -17.30 8.59 -1.64
C THR A 110 -18.76 8.45 -2.05
N GLN A 111 -19.40 7.30 -1.77
CA GLN A 111 -20.74 6.92 -2.24
C GLN A 111 -20.91 6.99 -3.77
N LEU A 112 -19.80 6.80 -4.50
CA LEU A 112 -19.79 6.82 -5.96
C LEU A 112 -19.97 5.38 -6.46
N LEU A 113 -20.89 5.19 -7.40
CA LEU A 113 -21.13 3.90 -8.04
C LEU A 113 -20.18 3.69 -9.22
N PRO A 114 -19.84 2.43 -9.56
CA PRO A 114 -19.23 2.14 -10.84
C PRO A 114 -20.21 2.57 -11.94
N ASN A 115 -19.75 3.47 -12.82
CA ASN A 115 -20.47 3.81 -14.05
C ASN A 115 -20.46 2.64 -15.03
#